data_AF-A0A943XV70-F1
#
_entry.id   AF-A0A943XV70-F1
#
_cell.length_a   1.000
_cell.length_b   1.000
_cell.length_c   1.000
_cell.angle_alpha   90.00
_cell.angle_beta   90.00
_cell.angle_gamma   90.00
#
_symmetry.space_group_name_H-M   'P 1'
#
loop_
_entity.id
_entity.type
_entity.pdbx_description
1 polymer ?
#
loop_
_entity_poly.entity_id
_entity_poly.type
_entity_poly.pdbx_seq_one_letter_code
_entity_poly.pdbx_strand_id
1 'polypeptide(L)'
;LHVAALDVQNGRIAGVYTACGAHLCCGAVVLATGVYLKSRIIIGEFSQQSGPSGFQGANSLSPMLAELGMRLLRFKTGTPARVDGRSLDFSKMTPQYGDEKIVPFSFLSGKIEREQVPCYLAYTNEKTHEIIRQNIHRSPLYSGQIKGTGPRYCPSIEDKVVKFPEKERHQMFLEPEGLGTTEYYVQGMSSSLPEEVQIALYRTVPGMEHVRFTRTAYAIEYDCIDPLQLRLNLEYKEIAGLFLAGQINGSSGYEEAAAQGILAGINAVQFLRQSEPLILGRDEAYAGVLVDDLATKGTREPYRMMTSRAEYRLLLRQDNADARLVQKGRDVGLVSDARYDAFMRKQEAIARFTAKLEQASATPAQILQET
;
A
#
# COMPACT_ATOMS: atom_id res chain seq x y z
N LEU A 1 -5.67 16.11 16.12
CA LEU A 1 -5.94 15.20 17.24
C LEU A 1 -4.79 14.19 17.30
N HIS A 2 -3.94 14.21 18.32
CA HIS A 2 -2.87 13.21 18.52
C HIS A 2 -3.33 12.28 19.65
N VAL A 3 -3.52 10.99 19.38
CA VAL A 3 -3.87 10.01 20.41
C VAL A 3 -2.61 9.59 21.14
N ALA A 4 -2.57 9.83 22.45
CA ALA A 4 -1.42 9.55 23.30
C ALA A 4 -1.59 8.25 24.09
N ALA A 5 -2.82 7.92 24.51
CA ALA A 5 -3.09 6.65 25.19
C ALA A 5 -4.45 5.99 24.88
N LEU A 6 -4.57 4.70 25.19
CA LEU A 6 -5.81 3.93 25.18
C LEU A 6 -6.34 3.79 26.60
N ASP A 7 -7.65 3.94 26.79
CA ASP A 7 -8.32 3.57 28.04
C ASP A 7 -8.86 2.14 27.93
N VAL A 8 -8.32 1.24 28.75
CA VAL A 8 -8.67 -0.18 28.78
C VAL A 8 -9.12 -0.56 30.18
N GLN A 9 -10.36 -1.01 30.28
CA GLN A 9 -10.98 -1.41 31.55
C GLN A 9 -11.45 -2.86 31.44
N ASN A 10 -11.01 -3.71 32.38
CA ASN A 10 -11.37 -5.13 32.42
C ASN A 10 -11.16 -5.86 31.08
N GLY A 11 -10.03 -5.57 30.39
CA GLY A 11 -9.70 -6.19 29.10
C GLY A 11 -10.53 -5.69 27.91
N ARG A 12 -11.17 -4.52 28.01
CA ARG A 12 -11.99 -3.91 26.95
C ARG A 12 -11.68 -2.44 26.77
N ILE A 13 -11.76 -1.96 25.53
CA ILE A 13 -11.71 -0.53 25.21
C ILE A 13 -12.85 0.24 25.89
N ALA A 14 -12.49 1.34 26.57
CA ALA A 14 -13.42 2.31 27.15
C ALA A 14 -13.26 3.72 26.56
N GLY A 15 -12.13 4.00 25.90
CA GLY A 15 -11.85 5.32 25.35
C GLY A 15 -10.42 5.50 24.86
N VAL A 16 -10.08 6.74 24.50
CA VAL A 16 -8.72 7.17 24.17
C VAL A 16 -8.39 8.50 24.85
N TYR A 17 -7.13 8.66 25.24
CA TYR A 17 -6.58 9.93 25.71
C TYR A 17 -5.79 10.60 24.61
N THR A 18 -6.04 11.88 24.42
CA THR A 18 -5.30 12.72 23.49
C THR A 18 -4.05 13.30 24.15
N ALA A 19 -3.07 13.74 23.35
CA ALA A 19 -1.85 14.37 23.86
C ALA A 19 -2.12 15.68 24.64
N CYS A 20 -3.28 16.33 24.42
CA CYS A 20 -3.69 17.50 25.19
C CYS A 20 -4.51 17.17 26.45
N GLY A 21 -4.65 15.89 26.80
CA GLY A 21 -5.31 15.45 28.03
C GLY A 21 -6.83 15.23 27.91
N ALA A 22 -7.44 15.45 26.75
CA ALA A 22 -8.85 15.12 26.56
C ALA A 22 -9.06 13.60 26.56
N HIS A 23 -10.10 13.15 27.27
CA HIS A 23 -10.57 11.77 27.28
C HIS A 23 -11.80 11.65 26.36
N LEU A 24 -11.73 10.75 25.38
CA LEU A 24 -12.81 10.47 24.43
C LEU A 24 -13.33 9.05 24.66
N CYS A 25 -14.49 8.92 25.30
CA CYS A 25 -15.11 7.64 25.57
C CYS A 25 -15.62 6.98 24.28
N CYS A 26 -15.31 5.70 24.09
CA CYS A 26 -15.81 4.90 22.97
C CYS A 26 -15.78 3.41 23.31
N GLY A 27 -16.65 2.62 22.67
CA GLY A 27 -16.69 1.16 22.88
C GLY A 27 -15.80 0.35 21.94
N ALA A 28 -15.22 0.99 20.92
CA ALA A 28 -14.30 0.36 19.97
C ALA A 28 -13.32 1.40 19.38
N VAL A 29 -12.10 0.96 19.10
CA VAL A 29 -11.03 1.77 18.50
C VAL A 29 -10.42 1.00 17.33
N VAL A 30 -10.19 1.70 16.21
CA VAL A 30 -9.40 1.18 15.09
C VAL A 30 -8.07 1.94 15.03
N LEU A 31 -6.95 1.26 15.28
CA LEU A 31 -5.62 1.84 15.12
C LEU A 31 -5.13 1.69 13.67
N ALA A 32 -4.97 2.82 12.99
CA ALA A 32 -4.43 2.90 11.63
C ALA A 32 -3.25 3.90 11.59
N THR A 33 -2.23 3.63 12.42
CA THR A 33 -1.13 4.57 12.70
C THR A 33 -0.12 4.73 11.55
N GLY A 34 -0.26 3.95 10.47
CA GLY A 34 0.64 4.02 9.33
C GLY A 34 2.10 3.76 9.73
N VAL A 35 2.99 4.64 9.30
CA VAL A 35 4.44 4.58 9.58
C VAL A 35 4.87 5.57 10.67
N TYR A 36 3.96 6.01 11.55
CA TYR A 36 4.22 7.07 12.52
C TYR A 36 4.69 6.58 13.90
N LEU A 37 4.50 5.30 14.23
CA LEU A 37 4.87 4.76 15.55
C LEU A 37 6.39 4.69 15.72
N LYS A 38 6.92 5.42 16.70
CA LYS A 38 8.38 5.60 16.95
C LYS A 38 9.18 5.74 15.65
N SER A 39 8.68 6.57 14.76
CA SER A 39 9.18 6.65 13.40
C SER A 39 10.50 7.40 13.32
N ARG A 40 11.38 6.95 12.42
CA ARG A 40 12.72 7.52 12.23
C ARG A 40 13.05 7.60 10.75
N ILE A 41 13.36 8.82 10.30
CA ILE A 41 13.85 9.11 8.94
C ILE A 41 15.37 8.94 8.93
N ILE A 42 15.89 8.36 7.84
CA ILE A 42 17.32 8.06 7.69
C ILE A 42 17.77 8.35 6.26
N ILE A 43 18.82 9.17 6.11
CA ILE A 43 19.44 9.60 4.86
C ILE A 43 20.96 9.60 5.05
N GLY A 44 21.66 8.59 4.53
CA GLY A 44 23.08 8.40 4.80
C GLY A 44 23.33 8.36 6.30
N GLU A 45 24.26 9.18 6.78
CA GLU A 45 24.58 9.29 8.20
C GLU A 45 23.56 10.10 9.01
N PHE A 46 22.68 10.86 8.34
CA PHE A 46 21.64 11.65 9.00
C PHE A 46 20.48 10.77 9.45
N SER A 47 20.05 10.96 10.71
CA SER A 47 18.86 10.30 11.24
C SER A 47 18.09 11.21 12.20
N GLN A 48 16.77 11.22 12.08
CA GLN A 48 15.89 12.04 12.91
C GLN A 48 14.59 11.29 13.25
N GLN A 49 14.14 11.41 14.50
CA GLN A 49 12.79 10.99 14.87
C GLN A 49 11.77 11.93 14.24
N SER A 50 11.04 11.42 13.26
CA SER A 50 10.04 12.18 12.51
C SER A 50 9.11 11.20 11.80
N GLY A 51 7.87 11.63 11.58
CA GLY A 51 6.96 11.00 10.63
C GLY A 51 7.39 11.28 9.18
N PRO A 52 6.67 10.71 8.20
CA PRO A 52 6.90 11.03 6.80
C PRO A 52 6.71 12.52 6.55
N SER A 53 7.43 13.09 5.57
CA SER A 53 7.28 14.50 5.15
C SER A 53 7.43 15.55 6.27
N GLY A 54 8.18 15.25 7.32
CA GLY A 54 8.42 16.20 8.42
C GLY A 54 7.27 16.30 9.44
N PHE A 55 6.25 15.46 9.33
CA PHE A 55 5.19 15.38 10.34
C PHE A 55 5.73 14.82 11.67
N GLN A 56 5.02 15.08 12.77
CA GLN A 56 5.38 14.53 14.07
C GLN A 56 5.08 13.02 14.14
N GLY A 57 6.01 12.24 14.69
CA GLY A 57 5.80 10.81 14.99
C GLY A 57 4.89 10.61 16.21
N ALA A 58 4.28 9.44 16.30
CA ALA A 58 3.46 8.98 17.43
C ALA A 58 4.31 8.16 18.42
N ASN A 59 5.24 8.84 19.11
CA ASN A 59 6.27 8.19 19.90
C ASN A 59 5.77 7.62 21.25
N SER A 60 4.66 8.16 21.77
CA SER A 60 4.09 7.75 23.08
C SER A 60 3.23 6.50 23.01
N LEU A 61 2.73 6.13 21.83
CA LEU A 61 1.78 5.01 21.72
C LEU A 61 2.50 3.65 21.79
N SER A 62 3.67 3.50 21.15
CA SER A 62 4.39 2.21 21.13
C SER A 62 4.66 1.63 22.53
N PRO A 63 5.22 2.37 23.51
CA PRO A 63 5.47 1.82 24.84
C PRO A 63 4.21 1.25 25.50
N MET A 64 3.10 1.98 25.42
CA MET A 64 1.83 1.52 25.99
C MET A 64 1.24 0.32 25.23
N LEU A 65 1.35 0.27 23.89
CA LEU A 65 0.96 -0.94 23.16
C LEU A 65 1.74 -2.17 23.64
N ALA A 66 3.03 -2.02 23.94
CA ALA A 66 3.83 -3.10 24.52
C ALA A 66 3.40 -3.46 25.95
N GLU A 67 3.07 -2.48 26.80
CA GLU A 67 2.50 -2.70 28.15
C GLU A 67 1.16 -3.44 28.10
N LEU A 68 0.36 -3.21 27.06
CA LEU A 68 -0.89 -3.93 26.76
C LEU A 68 -0.65 -5.33 26.14
N GLY A 69 0.59 -5.81 26.13
CA GLY A 69 0.96 -7.16 25.69
C GLY A 69 1.21 -7.32 24.18
N MET A 70 1.21 -6.23 23.40
CA MET A 70 1.54 -6.32 21.97
C MET A 70 3.03 -6.52 21.77
N ARG A 71 3.39 -7.56 21.03
CA ARG A 71 4.76 -7.77 20.56
C ARG A 71 5.03 -6.80 19.42
N LEU A 72 5.91 -5.84 19.68
CA LEU A 72 6.32 -4.88 18.66
C LEU A 72 7.44 -5.45 17.79
N LEU A 73 7.31 -5.23 16.50
CA LEU A 73 8.31 -5.45 15.47
C LEU A 73 8.75 -4.10 14.91
N ARG A 74 9.89 -4.07 14.22
CA ARG A 74 10.36 -2.85 13.56
C ARG A 74 10.62 -3.13 12.10
N PHE A 75 9.96 -2.38 11.23
CA PHE A 75 10.11 -2.49 9.80
C PHE A 75 10.66 -1.21 9.20
N LYS A 76 11.19 -1.35 7.97
CA LYS A 76 11.74 -0.26 7.19
C LYS A 76 11.12 -0.23 5.81
N THR A 77 10.74 0.97 5.35
CA THR A 77 10.40 1.21 3.95
C THR A 77 11.24 2.36 3.40
N GLY A 78 11.41 2.40 2.08
CA GLY A 78 12.16 3.47 1.40
C GLY A 78 11.28 4.16 0.38
N THR A 79 11.52 5.45 0.18
CA THR A 79 10.87 6.25 -0.85
C THR A 79 11.93 6.89 -1.74
N PRO A 80 11.70 7.05 -3.06
CA PRO A 80 12.62 7.74 -3.93
C PRO A 80 12.57 9.26 -3.70
N ALA A 81 13.50 9.95 -4.35
CA ALA A 81 13.48 11.39 -4.41
C ALA A 81 12.29 11.89 -5.23
N ARG A 82 11.90 13.14 -4.96
CA ARG A 82 11.05 13.93 -5.85
C ARG A 82 11.91 14.98 -6.51
N VAL A 83 11.66 15.19 -7.79
CA VAL A 83 12.47 16.09 -8.64
C VAL A 83 11.58 17.07 -9.38
N ASP A 84 12.15 18.22 -9.72
CA ASP A 84 11.45 19.25 -10.50
C ASP A 84 11.46 18.88 -11.98
N GLY A 85 10.29 18.61 -12.54
CA GLY A 85 10.09 18.24 -13.95
C GLY A 85 10.64 19.26 -14.94
N ARG A 86 10.75 20.54 -14.55
CA ARG A 86 11.36 21.60 -15.39
C ARG A 86 12.87 21.43 -15.60
N SER A 87 13.51 20.60 -14.78
CA SER A 87 14.93 20.29 -14.88
C SER A 87 15.23 18.98 -15.63
N LEU A 88 14.19 18.30 -16.12
CA LEU A 88 14.29 17.06 -16.86
C LEU A 88 14.28 17.32 -18.36
N ASP A 89 15.12 16.58 -19.09
CA ASP A 89 15.08 16.52 -20.54
C ASP A 89 14.35 15.24 -20.98
N PHE A 90 13.03 15.37 -21.14
CA PHE A 90 12.14 14.28 -21.53
C PHE A 90 12.42 13.73 -22.94
N SER A 91 13.15 14.46 -23.79
CA SER A 91 13.49 13.97 -25.14
C SER A 91 14.44 12.76 -25.11
N LYS A 92 15.14 12.55 -23.99
CA LYS A 92 16.02 11.40 -23.74
C LYS A 92 15.31 10.24 -23.03
N MET A 93 14.02 10.34 -22.77
CA MET A 93 13.22 9.33 -22.08
C MET A 93 12.10 8.82 -22.99
N THR A 94 11.57 7.64 -22.69
CA THR A 94 10.47 7.06 -23.48
C THR A 94 9.13 7.35 -22.80
N PRO A 95 8.22 8.14 -23.41
CA PRO A 95 6.90 8.38 -22.85
C PRO A 95 6.08 7.08 -22.82
N GLN A 96 5.33 6.89 -21.74
CA GLN A 96 4.46 5.75 -21.47
C GLN A 96 3.07 6.29 -21.17
N TYR A 97 2.19 6.20 -22.16
CA TYR A 97 0.82 6.68 -22.09
C TYR A 97 -0.09 5.65 -21.43
N GLY A 98 -1.14 6.13 -20.76
CA GLY A 98 -2.23 5.26 -20.32
C GLY A 98 -3.04 4.72 -21.50
N ASP A 99 -3.90 3.73 -21.23
CA ASP A 99 -4.80 3.18 -22.24
C ASP A 99 -5.75 4.27 -22.78
N GLU A 100 -6.02 4.23 -24.09
CA GLU A 100 -6.96 5.14 -24.73
C GLU A 100 -8.37 5.03 -24.12
N LYS A 101 -8.78 3.79 -23.80
CA LYS A 101 -10.04 3.51 -23.13
C LYS A 101 -9.82 3.43 -21.62
N ILE A 102 -10.26 4.46 -20.92
CA ILE A 102 -10.20 4.50 -19.46
C ILE A 102 -11.19 3.51 -18.86
N VAL A 103 -10.67 2.54 -18.10
CA VAL A 103 -11.48 1.62 -17.28
C VAL A 103 -11.55 2.17 -15.85
N PRO A 104 -12.73 2.54 -15.34
CA PRO A 104 -12.87 3.01 -13.97
C PRO A 104 -12.57 1.92 -12.95
N PHE A 105 -11.94 2.29 -11.84
CA PHE A 105 -11.77 1.39 -10.68
C PHE A 105 -13.10 1.07 -9.99
N SER A 106 -14.07 2.00 -10.01
CA SER A 106 -15.38 1.82 -9.38
C SER A 106 -16.41 1.33 -10.39
N PHE A 107 -17.16 0.28 -10.02
CA PHE A 107 -18.30 -0.22 -10.79
C PHE A 107 -19.45 0.78 -10.96
N LEU A 108 -19.45 1.87 -10.18
CA LEU A 108 -20.48 2.91 -10.24
C LEU A 108 -20.07 4.11 -11.09
N SER A 109 -18.78 4.25 -11.40
CA SER A 109 -18.32 5.32 -12.26
C SER A 109 -18.80 5.06 -13.68
N GLY A 110 -19.41 6.07 -14.29
CA GLY A 110 -19.71 6.06 -15.72
C GLY A 110 -18.45 6.25 -16.57
N LYS A 111 -18.64 6.76 -17.78
CA LYS A 111 -17.52 7.16 -18.64
C LYS A 111 -16.69 8.25 -17.93
N ILE A 112 -15.40 8.01 -17.80
CA ILE A 112 -14.44 8.99 -17.28
C ILE A 112 -13.77 9.65 -18.47
N GLU A 113 -13.88 10.97 -18.56
CA GLU A 113 -13.11 11.80 -19.48
C GLU A 113 -12.17 12.66 -18.63
N ARG A 114 -10.86 12.44 -18.78
CA ARG A 114 -9.83 13.21 -18.09
C ARG A 114 -8.60 13.34 -18.97
N GLU A 115 -7.89 14.44 -18.80
CA GLU A 115 -6.54 14.58 -19.35
C GLU A 115 -5.65 13.48 -18.76
N GLN A 116 -5.04 12.68 -19.65
CA GLN A 116 -4.05 11.68 -19.28
C GLN A 116 -2.67 12.23 -19.63
N VAL A 117 -1.80 12.34 -18.64
CA VAL A 117 -0.40 12.72 -18.82
C VAL A 117 0.47 11.45 -18.83
N PRO A 118 1.50 11.37 -19.69
CA PRO A 118 2.38 10.22 -19.72
C PRO A 118 3.29 10.16 -18.49
N CYS A 119 3.65 8.94 -18.11
CA CYS A 119 4.87 8.71 -17.33
C CYS A 119 6.07 8.59 -18.29
N TYR A 120 7.29 8.73 -17.79
CA TYR A 120 8.49 8.59 -18.63
C TYR A 120 9.37 7.46 -18.13
N LEU A 121 9.69 6.55 -19.03
CA LEU A 121 10.56 5.41 -18.80
C LEU A 121 12.01 5.81 -19.03
N ALA A 122 12.85 5.53 -18.04
CA ALA A 122 14.29 5.72 -18.09
C ALA A 122 15.02 4.52 -17.47
N TYR A 123 16.35 4.51 -17.59
CA TYR A 123 17.20 3.43 -17.08
C TYR A 123 18.43 3.99 -16.38
N THR A 124 18.84 3.35 -15.28
CA THR A 124 20.18 3.53 -14.73
C THR A 124 21.22 2.99 -15.70
N ASN A 125 22.50 3.24 -15.43
CA ASN A 125 23.62 2.69 -16.19
C ASN A 125 24.79 2.30 -15.27
N GLU A 126 25.86 1.80 -15.86
CA GLU A 126 27.05 1.35 -15.13
C GLU A 126 27.67 2.46 -14.27
N LYS A 127 27.66 3.72 -14.73
CA LYS A 127 28.16 4.85 -13.94
C LYS A 127 27.30 5.08 -12.69
N THR A 128 25.97 4.91 -12.81
CA THR A 128 25.07 4.91 -11.63
C THR A 128 25.49 3.83 -10.64
N HIS A 129 25.76 2.62 -11.13
CA HIS A 129 26.08 1.48 -10.27
C HIS A 129 27.45 1.61 -9.63
N GLU A 130 28.44 2.15 -10.35
CA GLU A 130 29.78 2.43 -9.83
C GLU A 130 29.71 3.40 -8.63
N ILE A 131 28.99 4.51 -8.76
CA ILE A 131 28.79 5.47 -7.65
C ILE A 131 28.16 4.78 -6.44
N ILE A 132 27.16 3.92 -6.66
CA ILE A 132 26.52 3.16 -5.59
C ILE A 132 27.51 2.20 -4.92
N ARG A 133 28.27 1.42 -5.69
CA ARG A 133 29.25 0.46 -5.15
C ARG A 133 30.33 1.16 -4.33
N GLN A 134 30.83 2.31 -4.78
CA GLN A 134 31.82 3.12 -4.05
C GLN A 134 31.26 3.66 -2.71
N ASN A 135 29.95 3.93 -2.63
CA ASN A 135 29.31 4.52 -1.46
C ASN A 135 28.46 3.54 -0.64
N ILE A 136 28.50 2.24 -0.95
CA ILE A 136 27.60 1.25 -0.34
C ILE A 136 27.75 1.16 1.18
N HIS A 137 28.98 1.34 1.67
CA HIS A 137 29.32 1.35 3.10
C HIS A 137 28.65 2.49 3.88
N ARG A 138 28.19 3.54 3.17
CA ARG A 138 27.47 4.69 3.74
C ARG A 138 25.95 4.52 3.70
N SER A 139 25.45 3.47 3.04
CA SER A 139 24.03 3.15 3.10
C SER A 139 23.68 2.62 4.49
N PRO A 140 22.68 3.19 5.16
CA PRO A 140 22.17 2.73 6.46
C PRO A 140 21.76 1.26 6.52
N LEU A 141 21.44 0.67 5.36
CA LEU A 141 21.15 -0.75 5.23
C LEU A 141 22.37 -1.64 5.46
N TYR A 142 23.55 -1.19 5.04
CA TYR A 142 24.80 -1.96 5.11
C TYR A 142 25.70 -1.52 6.27
N SER A 143 25.58 -0.28 6.73
CA SER A 143 26.31 0.22 7.91
C SER A 143 25.73 -0.26 9.25
N GLY A 144 24.58 -0.95 9.23
CA GLY A 144 23.89 -1.45 10.43
C GLY A 144 23.11 -0.39 11.20
N GLN A 145 22.96 0.83 10.65
CA GLN A 145 22.18 1.89 11.28
C GLN A 145 20.67 1.60 11.27
N ILE A 146 20.17 0.92 10.23
CA ILE A 146 18.78 0.42 10.16
C ILE A 146 18.69 -0.89 10.95
N LYS A 147 17.82 -0.92 11.95
CA LYS A 147 17.46 -2.11 12.74
C LYS A 147 16.25 -2.84 12.17
N GLY A 148 15.38 -2.13 11.45
CA GLY A 148 14.13 -2.67 10.94
C GLY A 148 14.30 -3.47 9.65
N THR A 149 13.51 -4.55 9.52
CA THR A 149 13.53 -5.38 8.31
C THR A 149 12.83 -4.67 7.16
N GLY A 150 13.49 -4.57 6.00
CA GLY A 150 12.92 -4.04 4.76
C GLY A 150 12.31 -5.14 3.87
N PRO A 151 11.53 -4.77 2.84
CA PRO A 151 10.92 -5.73 1.93
C PRO A 151 11.95 -6.36 0.97
N ARG A 152 11.96 -7.69 0.85
CA ARG A 152 12.82 -8.46 -0.06
C ARG A 152 12.54 -8.16 -1.54
N TYR A 153 11.27 -7.92 -1.89
CA TYR A 153 10.80 -7.84 -3.29
C TYR A 153 10.76 -6.42 -3.85
N CYS A 154 10.79 -5.39 -2.99
CA CYS A 154 10.93 -3.99 -3.40
C CYS A 154 12.15 -3.35 -2.75
N PRO A 155 13.36 -3.89 -2.99
CA PRO A 155 14.58 -3.37 -2.41
C PRO A 155 14.89 -1.96 -2.93
N SER A 156 15.67 -1.19 -2.16
CA SER A 156 16.21 0.09 -2.62
C SER A 156 17.16 -0.11 -3.79
N ILE A 157 17.43 0.95 -4.56
CA ILE A 157 18.32 0.87 -5.72
C ILE A 157 19.71 0.37 -5.32
N GLU A 158 20.22 0.78 -4.15
CA GLU A 158 21.49 0.28 -3.65
C GLU A 158 21.49 -1.22 -3.35
N ASP A 159 20.37 -1.76 -2.86
CA ASP A 159 20.24 -3.19 -2.56
C ASP A 159 19.97 -4.02 -3.83
N LYS A 160 19.31 -3.45 -4.85
CA LYS A 160 19.19 -4.07 -6.19
C LYS A 160 20.56 -4.27 -6.84
N VAL A 161 21.41 -3.24 -6.82
CA VAL A 161 22.75 -3.28 -7.44
C VAL A 161 23.65 -4.33 -6.76
N VAL A 162 23.53 -4.51 -5.45
CA VAL A 162 24.29 -5.55 -4.71
C VAL A 162 23.74 -6.95 -4.96
N LYS A 163 22.42 -7.12 -4.97
CA LYS A 163 21.79 -8.45 -5.15
C LYS A 163 21.82 -8.97 -6.57
N PHE A 164 21.82 -8.07 -7.55
CA PHE A 164 21.78 -8.39 -8.98
C PHE A 164 22.96 -7.73 -9.71
N PRO A 165 24.21 -8.08 -9.37
CA PRO A 165 25.40 -7.44 -9.93
C PRO A 165 25.56 -7.65 -11.45
N GLU A 166 24.91 -8.67 -12.01
CA GLU A 166 24.90 -8.99 -13.44
C GLU A 166 23.99 -8.06 -14.26
N LYS A 167 23.14 -7.26 -13.63
CA LYS A 167 22.23 -6.33 -14.31
C LYS A 167 22.95 -5.03 -14.64
N GLU A 168 23.24 -4.80 -15.93
CA GLU A 168 23.88 -3.57 -16.42
C GLU A 168 23.02 -2.30 -16.23
N ARG A 169 21.69 -2.46 -16.11
CA ARG A 169 20.74 -1.37 -15.93
C ARG A 169 19.50 -1.79 -15.17
N HIS A 170 18.90 -0.85 -14.47
CA HIS A 170 17.63 -0.98 -13.77
C HIS A 170 16.63 0.02 -14.34
N GLN A 171 15.41 -0.45 -14.56
CA GLN A 171 14.30 0.37 -15.03
C GLN A 171 13.80 1.31 -13.94
N MET A 172 13.44 2.54 -14.32
CA MET A 172 12.80 3.54 -13.48
C MET A 172 11.73 4.30 -14.26
N PHE A 173 10.74 4.82 -13.54
CA PHE A 173 9.72 5.71 -14.11
C PHE A 173 9.76 7.08 -13.45
N LEU A 174 9.58 8.12 -14.25
CA LEU A 174 9.29 9.47 -13.80
C LEU A 174 7.77 9.64 -13.91
N GLU A 175 7.12 9.67 -12.75
CA GLU A 175 5.67 9.75 -12.63
C GLU A 175 5.29 11.15 -12.11
N PRO A 176 4.44 11.92 -12.83
CA PRO A 176 4.01 13.23 -12.33
C PRO A 176 3.16 13.05 -11.06
N GLU A 177 3.47 13.77 -9.98
CA GLU A 177 2.69 13.67 -8.73
C GLU A 177 1.30 14.35 -8.83
N GLY A 178 1.08 15.19 -9.84
CA GLY A 178 -0.22 15.78 -10.15
C GLY A 178 -0.15 16.88 -11.21
N LEU A 179 -1.30 17.27 -11.76
CA LEU A 179 -1.40 18.30 -12.82
C LEU A 179 -1.05 19.71 -12.34
N GLY A 180 -1.19 19.98 -11.04
CA GLY A 180 -0.93 21.29 -10.43
C GLY A 180 0.46 21.47 -9.84
N THR A 181 1.38 20.53 -10.04
CA THR A 181 2.74 20.56 -9.49
C THR A 181 3.76 20.23 -10.57
N THR A 182 5.01 20.66 -10.39
CA THR A 182 6.13 20.23 -11.22
C THR A 182 6.90 19.07 -10.58
N GLU A 183 6.47 18.54 -9.43
CA GLU A 183 7.13 17.40 -8.78
C GLU A 183 6.87 16.10 -9.56
N TYR A 184 7.96 15.38 -9.85
CA TYR A 184 7.96 14.02 -10.38
C TYR A 184 8.49 13.05 -9.34
N TYR A 185 7.77 11.94 -9.15
CA TYR A 185 8.18 10.80 -8.36
C TYR A 185 9.06 9.87 -9.19
N VAL A 186 10.24 9.53 -8.67
CA VAL A 186 11.24 8.73 -9.40
C VAL A 186 11.14 7.25 -9.02
N GLN A 187 10.08 6.60 -9.49
CA GLN A 187 9.79 5.19 -9.19
C GLN A 187 10.97 4.29 -9.55
N GLY A 188 11.27 3.34 -8.67
CA GLY A 188 12.36 2.37 -8.85
C GLY A 188 13.68 2.80 -8.21
N MET A 189 13.80 4.08 -7.82
CA MET A 189 15.01 4.71 -7.26
C MET A 189 14.92 5.01 -5.75
N SER A 190 14.13 4.25 -5.00
CA SER A 190 14.09 4.34 -3.53
C SER A 190 15.49 4.14 -2.97
N SER A 191 15.94 5.03 -2.08
CA SER A 191 17.30 4.97 -1.53
C SER A 191 17.34 5.53 -0.11
N SER A 192 18.40 5.18 0.59
CA SER A 192 18.79 5.75 1.88
C SER A 192 20.22 6.27 1.87
N LEU A 193 20.84 6.41 0.70
CA LEU A 193 22.19 6.96 0.57
C LEU A 193 22.25 8.44 0.98
N PRO A 194 23.44 8.96 1.32
CA PRO A 194 23.66 10.39 1.57
C PRO A 194 23.19 11.27 0.41
N GLU A 195 22.72 12.49 0.72
CA GLU A 195 22.12 13.41 -0.25
C GLU A 195 23.03 13.71 -1.44
N GLU A 196 24.32 13.98 -1.20
CA GLU A 196 25.28 14.27 -2.25
C GLU A 196 25.52 13.08 -3.19
N VAL A 197 25.44 11.85 -2.65
CA VAL A 197 25.53 10.61 -3.43
C VAL A 197 24.27 10.42 -4.28
N GLN A 198 23.09 10.73 -3.72
CA GLN A 198 21.84 10.71 -4.48
C GLN A 198 21.88 11.69 -5.65
N ILE A 199 22.35 12.92 -5.43
CA ILE A 199 22.49 13.90 -6.52
C ILE A 199 23.43 13.38 -7.60
N ALA A 200 24.58 12.84 -7.21
CA ALA A 200 25.57 12.31 -8.14
C ALA A 200 25.00 11.16 -8.99
N LEU A 201 24.32 10.20 -8.37
CA LEU A 201 23.78 9.03 -9.08
C LEU A 201 22.60 9.40 -9.99
N TYR A 202 21.69 10.29 -9.57
CA TYR A 202 20.55 10.68 -10.41
C TYR A 202 21.03 11.44 -11.66
N ARG A 203 22.07 12.27 -11.55
CA ARG A 203 22.66 12.99 -12.70
C ARG A 203 23.39 12.11 -13.71
N THR A 204 23.56 10.82 -13.42
CA THR A 204 24.08 9.87 -14.42
C THR A 204 23.01 9.36 -15.37
N VAL A 205 21.72 9.50 -15.03
CA VAL A 205 20.62 9.00 -15.84
C VAL A 205 20.39 9.95 -17.04
N PRO A 206 20.31 9.44 -18.28
CA PRO A 206 20.00 10.26 -19.45
C PRO A 206 18.68 11.03 -19.26
N GLY A 207 18.72 12.35 -19.47
CA GLY A 207 17.59 13.24 -19.24
C GLY A 207 17.51 13.83 -17.84
N MET A 208 18.41 13.43 -16.92
CA MET A 208 18.47 13.91 -15.53
C MET A 208 19.81 14.59 -15.20
N GLU A 209 20.65 14.91 -16.20
CA GLU A 209 22.01 15.43 -16.00
C GLU A 209 22.03 16.74 -15.18
N HIS A 210 20.97 17.53 -15.26
CA HIS A 210 20.79 18.79 -14.54
C HIS A 210 19.65 18.76 -13.52
N VAL A 211 19.23 17.57 -13.11
CA VAL A 211 18.06 17.40 -12.25
C VAL A 211 18.19 18.20 -10.95
N ARG A 212 17.07 18.83 -10.56
CA ARG A 212 16.88 19.54 -9.31
C ARG A 212 15.95 18.75 -8.41
N PHE A 213 16.40 18.50 -7.18
CA PHE A 213 15.63 17.78 -6.19
C PHE A 213 14.67 18.74 -5.49
N THR A 214 13.41 18.34 -5.34
CA THR A 214 12.48 18.99 -4.41
C THR A 214 12.54 18.31 -3.06
N ARG A 215 12.73 16.98 -3.03
CA ARG A 215 12.88 16.18 -1.82
C ARG A 215 13.84 15.02 -2.09
N THR A 216 14.75 14.75 -1.17
CA THR A 216 15.67 13.61 -1.25
C THR A 216 14.95 12.29 -0.95
N ALA A 217 15.52 11.20 -1.45
CA ALA A 217 15.11 9.85 -1.07
C ALA A 217 15.48 9.59 0.40
N TYR A 218 14.68 8.78 1.08
CA TYR A 218 14.97 8.40 2.46
C TYR A 218 14.39 7.03 2.81
N ALA A 219 14.93 6.44 3.87
CA ALA A 219 14.30 5.34 4.57
C ALA A 219 13.52 5.83 5.79
N ILE A 220 12.37 5.20 6.05
CA ILE A 220 11.63 5.35 7.30
C ILE A 220 11.56 4.02 8.01
N GLU A 221 11.99 4.00 9.26
CA GLU A 221 11.73 2.92 10.19
C GLU A 221 10.58 3.27 11.10
N TYR A 222 9.78 2.27 11.47
CA TYR A 222 8.61 2.45 12.31
C TYR A 222 8.30 1.15 13.06
N ASP A 223 7.62 1.28 14.19
CA ASP A 223 7.09 0.14 14.91
C ASP A 223 5.80 -0.38 14.24
N CYS A 224 5.67 -1.68 14.20
CA CYS A 224 4.45 -2.42 13.87
C CYS A 224 4.25 -3.51 14.93
N ILE A 225 3.15 -4.24 14.86
CA ILE A 225 2.86 -5.36 15.76
C ILE A 225 3.10 -6.70 15.06
N ASP A 226 3.23 -7.78 15.84
CA ASP A 226 3.13 -9.15 15.34
C ASP A 226 1.67 -9.47 14.99
N PRO A 227 1.30 -9.55 13.69
CA PRO A 227 -0.10 -9.72 13.29
C PRO A 227 -0.70 -11.07 13.69
N LEU A 228 0.11 -12.03 14.15
CA LEU A 228 -0.37 -13.28 14.76
C LEU A 228 -1.17 -13.04 16.05
N GLN A 229 -1.10 -11.84 16.64
CA GLN A 229 -1.91 -11.45 17.79
C GLN A 229 -3.30 -10.91 17.40
N LEU A 230 -3.62 -10.88 16.11
CA LEU A 230 -4.92 -10.49 15.59
C LEU A 230 -5.79 -11.71 15.30
N ARG A 231 -7.11 -11.54 15.46
CA ARG A 231 -8.14 -12.43 14.93
C ARG A 231 -8.37 -12.13 13.44
N LEU A 232 -9.06 -13.03 12.74
CA LEU A 232 -9.41 -12.85 11.31
C LEU A 232 -10.37 -11.66 11.06
N ASN A 233 -11.02 -11.15 12.10
CA ASN A 233 -11.83 -9.93 12.03
C ASN A 233 -10.99 -8.64 12.27
N LEU A 234 -9.66 -8.76 12.38
CA LEU A 234 -8.68 -7.70 12.70
C LEU A 234 -8.74 -7.15 14.13
N GLU A 235 -9.48 -7.79 15.03
CA GLU A 235 -9.48 -7.48 16.45
C GLU A 235 -8.24 -8.06 17.15
N TYR A 236 -7.65 -7.30 18.06
CA TYR A 236 -6.58 -7.77 18.93
C TYR A 236 -7.11 -8.81 19.92
N LYS A 237 -6.42 -9.94 20.05
CA LYS A 237 -6.92 -11.11 20.80
C LYS A 237 -7.18 -10.83 22.29
N GLU A 238 -6.36 -9.98 22.91
CA GLU A 238 -6.36 -9.76 24.36
C GLU A 238 -7.23 -8.59 24.83
N ILE A 239 -7.62 -7.67 23.93
CA ILE A 239 -8.43 -6.49 24.29
C ILE A 239 -9.65 -6.41 23.39
N ALA A 240 -10.82 -6.62 23.98
CA ALA A 240 -12.09 -6.53 23.28
C ALA A 240 -12.34 -5.09 22.78
N GLY A 241 -12.75 -4.97 21.52
CA GLY A 241 -13.05 -3.69 20.88
C GLY A 241 -11.82 -2.94 20.34
N LEU A 242 -10.61 -3.52 20.40
CA LEU A 242 -9.41 -2.94 19.81
C LEU A 242 -9.10 -3.60 18.46
N PHE A 243 -9.23 -2.84 17.37
CA PHE A 243 -8.97 -3.28 16.01
C PHE A 243 -7.74 -2.58 15.43
N LEU A 244 -7.02 -3.24 14.53
CA LEU A 244 -5.83 -2.69 13.90
C LEU A 244 -5.88 -2.86 12.38
N ALA A 245 -5.41 -1.85 11.64
CA ALA A 245 -5.44 -1.87 10.17
C ALA A 245 -4.23 -1.17 9.52
N GLY A 246 -3.72 -1.76 8.45
CA GLY A 246 -2.71 -1.17 7.59
C GLY A 246 -1.28 -1.47 8.02
N GLN A 247 -0.39 -0.47 7.94
CA GLN A 247 1.04 -0.68 8.14
C GLN A 247 1.40 -1.11 9.56
N ILE A 248 0.55 -0.80 10.56
CA ILE A 248 0.71 -1.29 11.93
C ILE A 248 0.64 -2.82 12.01
N ASN A 249 -0.09 -3.48 11.10
CA ASN A 249 -0.18 -4.93 11.01
C ASN A 249 0.97 -5.55 10.20
N GLY A 250 1.97 -4.75 9.81
CA GLY A 250 3.12 -5.22 9.05
C GLY A 250 2.89 -5.29 7.53
N SER A 251 1.82 -4.71 6.99
CA SER A 251 1.64 -4.56 5.54
C SER A 251 2.32 -3.30 4.97
N SER A 252 2.51 -3.21 3.65
CA SER A 252 3.05 -2.01 2.98
C SER A 252 2.42 -1.79 1.61
N GLY A 253 1.42 -0.92 1.57
CA GLY A 253 0.74 -0.46 0.37
C GLY A 253 -0.57 0.24 0.76
N TYR A 254 -1.07 1.10 -0.11
CA TYR A 254 -2.29 1.85 0.18
C TYR A 254 -3.52 0.94 0.10
N GLU A 255 -3.51 0.03 -0.86
CA GLU A 255 -4.55 -0.94 -1.16
C GLU A 255 -4.68 -1.96 -0.03
N GLU A 256 -3.56 -2.51 0.45
CA GLU A 256 -3.52 -3.39 1.61
C GLU A 256 -4.07 -2.71 2.85
N ALA A 257 -3.69 -1.45 3.09
CA ALA A 257 -4.14 -0.71 4.24
C ALA A 257 -5.62 -0.35 4.16
N ALA A 258 -6.11 0.06 2.99
CA ALA A 258 -7.51 0.36 2.77
C ALA A 258 -8.39 -0.89 2.91
N ALA A 259 -7.96 -2.04 2.38
CA ALA A 259 -8.66 -3.32 2.52
C ALA A 259 -8.77 -3.76 3.99
N GLN A 260 -7.72 -3.61 4.78
CA GLN A 260 -7.79 -3.86 6.21
C GLN A 260 -8.67 -2.83 6.93
N GLY A 261 -8.56 -1.55 6.56
CA GLY A 261 -9.30 -0.46 7.19
C GLY A 261 -10.81 -0.62 7.05
N ILE A 262 -11.30 -0.99 5.86
CA ILE A 262 -12.74 -1.23 5.65
C ILE A 262 -13.22 -2.43 6.47
N LEU A 263 -12.45 -3.52 6.53
CA LEU A 263 -12.82 -4.71 7.31
C LEU A 263 -12.80 -4.44 8.82
N ALA A 264 -11.74 -3.79 9.33
CA ALA A 264 -11.63 -3.41 10.73
C ALA A 264 -12.76 -2.44 11.14
N GLY A 265 -13.10 -1.48 10.28
CA GLY A 265 -14.22 -0.56 10.51
C GLY A 265 -15.57 -1.26 10.57
N ILE A 266 -15.86 -2.16 9.62
CA ILE A 266 -17.08 -2.99 9.63
C ILE A 266 -17.14 -3.79 10.93
N ASN A 267 -16.06 -4.48 11.28
CA ASN A 267 -16.03 -5.37 12.43
C ASN A 267 -16.07 -4.63 13.77
N ALA A 268 -15.55 -3.40 13.84
CA ALA A 268 -15.75 -2.54 15.00
C ALA A 268 -17.23 -2.18 15.20
N VAL A 269 -17.97 -1.88 14.13
CA VAL A 269 -19.42 -1.62 14.20
C VAL A 269 -20.19 -2.90 14.55
N GLN A 270 -19.86 -4.04 13.94
CA GLN A 270 -20.49 -5.32 14.26
C GLN A 270 -20.25 -5.72 15.72
N PHE A 271 -19.05 -5.49 16.25
CA PHE A 271 -18.73 -5.68 17.67
C PHE A 271 -19.62 -4.84 18.59
N LEU A 272 -19.78 -3.55 18.29
CA LEU A 272 -20.66 -2.66 19.06
C LEU A 272 -22.13 -3.09 18.99
N ARG A 273 -22.56 -3.66 17.85
CA ARG A 273 -23.90 -4.22 17.65
C ARG A 273 -24.06 -5.64 18.18
N GLN A 274 -23.00 -6.25 18.73
CA GLN A 274 -22.98 -7.65 19.16
C GLN A 274 -23.44 -8.61 18.04
N SER A 275 -23.05 -8.30 16.81
CA SER A 275 -23.37 -9.07 15.60
C SER A 275 -22.16 -9.83 15.10
N GLU A 276 -22.38 -10.87 14.29
CA GLU A 276 -21.31 -11.64 13.66
C GLU A 276 -20.36 -10.74 12.84
N PRO A 277 -19.03 -10.91 12.98
CA PRO A 277 -18.07 -10.15 12.21
C PRO A 277 -18.08 -10.57 10.74
N LEU A 278 -17.79 -9.63 9.85
CA LEU A 278 -17.48 -9.93 8.45
C LEU A 278 -16.05 -10.46 8.35
N ILE A 279 -15.92 -11.73 8.05
CA ILE A 279 -14.66 -12.38 7.69
C ILE A 279 -14.76 -12.80 6.22
N LEU A 280 -13.80 -12.36 5.40
CA LEU A 280 -13.73 -12.74 3.99
C LEU A 280 -12.86 -13.98 3.82
N GLY A 281 -13.40 -14.98 3.13
CA GLY A 281 -12.65 -16.17 2.75
C GLY A 281 -11.54 -15.88 1.73
N ARG A 282 -10.51 -16.72 1.73
CA ARG A 282 -9.41 -16.67 0.74
C ARG A 282 -9.90 -16.92 -0.69
N ASP A 283 -10.99 -17.66 -0.82
CA ASP A 283 -11.71 -18.00 -2.05
C ASP A 283 -12.70 -16.90 -2.48
N GLU A 284 -13.01 -15.95 -1.60
CA GLU A 284 -13.98 -14.89 -1.85
C GLU A 284 -13.34 -13.58 -2.30
N ALA A 285 -12.19 -13.20 -1.73
CA ALA A 285 -11.50 -11.96 -2.06
C ALA A 285 -10.01 -11.96 -1.73
N TYR A 286 -9.24 -11.17 -2.49
CA TYR A 286 -7.85 -10.85 -2.16
C TYR A 286 -7.68 -10.18 -0.79
N ALA A 287 -8.69 -9.44 -0.30
CA ALA A 287 -8.69 -8.90 1.06
C ALA A 287 -8.76 -10.02 2.12
N GLY A 288 -9.46 -11.13 1.83
CA GLY A 288 -9.46 -12.32 2.69
C GLY A 288 -8.10 -13.01 2.71
N VAL A 289 -7.46 -13.14 1.53
CA VAL A 289 -6.07 -13.67 1.41
C VAL A 289 -5.08 -12.83 2.23
N LEU A 290 -5.16 -11.50 2.14
CA LEU A 290 -4.33 -10.57 2.91
C LEU A 290 -4.45 -10.78 4.41
N VAL A 291 -5.69 -10.76 4.92
CA VAL A 291 -5.95 -10.85 6.36
C VAL A 291 -5.58 -12.22 6.90
N ASP A 292 -5.90 -13.29 6.17
CA ASP A 292 -5.53 -14.65 6.55
C ASP A 292 -4.01 -14.83 6.57
N ASP A 293 -3.28 -14.40 5.54
CA ASP A 293 -1.81 -14.51 5.53
C ASP A 293 -1.20 -13.78 6.74
N LEU A 294 -1.66 -12.56 7.05
CA LEU A 294 -1.18 -11.79 8.19
C LEU A 294 -1.50 -12.47 9.54
N ALA A 295 -2.76 -12.87 9.76
CA ALA A 295 -3.21 -13.40 11.05
C ALA A 295 -2.81 -14.85 11.30
N THR A 296 -2.58 -15.64 10.24
CA THR A 296 -2.27 -17.08 10.33
C THR A 296 -0.78 -17.38 10.15
N LYS A 297 -0.10 -16.69 9.21
CA LYS A 297 1.33 -16.95 8.92
C LYS A 297 2.26 -15.91 9.53
N GLY A 298 1.73 -14.73 9.86
CA GLY A 298 2.54 -13.60 10.28
C GLY A 298 3.33 -13.00 9.12
N THR A 299 4.20 -12.05 9.44
CA THR A 299 5.15 -11.53 8.45
C THR A 299 6.46 -11.12 9.11
N ARG A 300 7.59 -11.39 8.43
CA ARG A 300 8.94 -11.03 8.89
C ARG A 300 9.49 -9.77 8.22
N GLU A 301 8.76 -9.27 7.24
CA GLU A 301 9.05 -8.08 6.45
C GLU A 301 7.73 -7.38 6.10
N PRO A 302 7.74 -6.17 5.53
CA PRO A 302 6.50 -5.53 5.09
C PRO A 302 5.76 -6.37 4.03
N TYR A 303 4.58 -6.89 4.37
CA TYR A 303 3.76 -7.73 3.49
C TYR A 303 3.24 -6.93 2.30
N ARG A 304 3.28 -7.54 1.10
CA ARG A 304 2.74 -6.98 -0.16
C ARG A 304 1.93 -8.03 -0.91
N MET A 305 0.77 -7.64 -1.44
CA MET A 305 -0.13 -8.53 -2.17
C MET A 305 0.51 -9.21 -3.37
N MET A 306 1.48 -8.56 -4.03
CA MET A 306 2.18 -9.14 -5.18
C MET A 306 2.92 -10.45 -4.83
N THR A 307 3.25 -10.67 -3.56
CA THR A 307 3.92 -11.88 -3.08
C THR A 307 2.95 -12.98 -2.62
N SER A 308 1.66 -12.63 -2.52
CA SER A 308 0.62 -13.56 -2.09
C SER A 308 0.39 -14.64 -3.14
N ARG A 309 0.16 -15.88 -2.68
CA ARG A 309 -0.36 -16.95 -3.54
C ARG A 309 -1.85 -17.03 -3.29
N ALA A 310 -2.64 -16.51 -4.23
CA ALA A 310 -4.08 -16.73 -4.24
C ALA A 310 -4.39 -17.98 -5.08
N GLU A 311 -4.84 -19.03 -4.40
CA GLU A 311 -5.15 -20.33 -5.00
C GLU A 311 -6.30 -20.21 -6.03
N TYR A 312 -7.22 -19.28 -5.80
CA TYR A 312 -8.42 -19.06 -6.60
C TYR A 312 -8.31 -17.88 -7.59
N ARG A 313 -7.11 -17.59 -8.10
CA ARG A 313 -6.85 -16.41 -8.97
C ARG A 313 -7.79 -16.25 -10.17
N LEU A 314 -8.33 -17.35 -10.72
CA LEU A 314 -9.27 -17.32 -11.84
C LEU A 314 -10.68 -16.88 -11.43
N LEU A 315 -11.05 -17.09 -10.16
CA LEU A 315 -12.31 -16.63 -9.58
C LEU A 315 -12.17 -15.20 -9.04
N LEU A 316 -11.01 -14.87 -8.47
CA LEU A 316 -10.70 -13.58 -7.86
C LEU A 316 -10.26 -12.53 -8.87
N ARG A 317 -11.12 -12.22 -9.85
CA ARG A 317 -10.79 -11.25 -10.90
C ARG A 317 -11.26 -9.85 -10.55
N GLN A 318 -10.66 -8.87 -11.21
CA GLN A 318 -11.04 -7.47 -11.07
C GLN A 318 -12.47 -7.21 -11.59
N ASP A 319 -12.90 -7.90 -12.67
CA ASP A 319 -14.19 -7.66 -13.35
C ASP A 319 -15.44 -8.13 -12.59
N ASN A 320 -15.27 -9.03 -11.61
CA ASN A 320 -16.35 -9.69 -10.89
C ASN A 320 -16.34 -9.42 -9.37
N ALA A 321 -15.54 -8.45 -8.92
CA ALA A 321 -15.45 -8.13 -7.49
C ALA A 321 -16.80 -7.67 -6.92
N ASP A 322 -17.64 -7.01 -7.72
CA ASP A 322 -18.99 -6.64 -7.34
C ASP A 322 -19.89 -7.87 -7.15
N ALA A 323 -19.86 -8.83 -8.07
CA ALA A 323 -20.60 -10.09 -7.96
C ALA A 323 -20.23 -10.90 -6.71
N ARG A 324 -18.97 -10.82 -6.28
CA ARG A 324 -18.49 -11.51 -5.08
C ARG A 324 -18.85 -10.78 -3.77
N LEU A 325 -18.88 -9.44 -3.77
CA LEU A 325 -18.84 -8.67 -2.51
C LEU A 325 -20.02 -7.71 -2.28
N VAL A 326 -20.82 -7.39 -3.30
CA VAL A 326 -21.93 -6.43 -3.14
C VAL A 326 -22.98 -6.94 -2.16
N GLN A 327 -23.32 -8.24 -2.17
CA GLN A 327 -24.26 -8.80 -1.21
C GLN A 327 -23.74 -8.67 0.23
N LYS A 328 -22.49 -9.08 0.49
CA LYS A 328 -21.88 -8.94 1.82
C LYS A 328 -21.85 -7.47 2.28
N GLY A 329 -21.54 -6.55 1.36
CA GLY A 329 -21.57 -5.12 1.62
C GLY A 329 -22.98 -4.59 1.94
N ARG A 330 -24.02 -5.20 1.36
CA ARG A 330 -25.43 -4.90 1.66
C ARG A 330 -25.83 -5.42 3.03
N ASP A 331 -25.44 -6.64 3.37
CA ASP A 331 -25.75 -7.27 4.65
C ASP A 331 -25.17 -6.49 5.84
N VAL A 332 -24.01 -5.84 5.66
CA VAL A 332 -23.40 -4.96 6.68
C VAL A 332 -23.81 -3.49 6.57
N GLY A 333 -24.70 -3.14 5.63
CA GLY A 333 -25.29 -1.80 5.50
C GLY A 333 -24.44 -0.74 4.78
N LEU A 334 -23.37 -1.14 4.07
CA LEU A 334 -22.52 -0.22 3.30
C LEU A 334 -22.94 -0.04 1.83
N VAL A 335 -23.76 -0.96 1.31
CA VAL A 335 -24.32 -0.87 -0.04
C VAL A 335 -25.72 -0.26 0.03
N SER A 336 -25.89 0.90 -0.58
CA SER A 336 -27.19 1.55 -0.73
C SER A 336 -28.10 0.82 -1.70
N ASP A 337 -29.40 1.07 -1.60
CA ASP A 337 -30.43 0.49 -2.48
C ASP A 337 -30.10 0.77 -3.95
N ALA A 338 -29.79 2.03 -4.29
CA ALA A 338 -29.43 2.42 -5.65
C ALA A 338 -28.21 1.67 -6.19
N ARG A 339 -27.19 1.39 -5.36
CA ARG A 339 -26.02 0.60 -5.75
C ARG A 339 -26.39 -0.86 -5.96
N TYR A 340 -27.22 -1.41 -5.08
CA TYR A 340 -27.69 -2.79 -5.17
C TYR A 340 -28.55 -2.99 -6.42
N ASP A 341 -29.47 -2.06 -6.72
CA ASP A 341 -30.32 -2.10 -7.91
C ASP A 341 -29.50 -2.01 -9.22
N ALA A 342 -28.44 -1.19 -9.23
CA ALA A 342 -27.51 -1.14 -10.35
C ALA A 342 -26.79 -2.49 -10.55
N PHE A 343 -26.37 -3.12 -9.46
CA PHE A 343 -25.78 -4.46 -9.50
C PHE A 343 -26.76 -5.53 -9.99
N MET A 344 -28.00 -5.54 -9.47
CA MET A 344 -29.02 -6.51 -9.87
C MET A 344 -29.38 -6.38 -11.36
N ARG A 345 -29.54 -5.16 -11.87
CA ARG A 345 -29.74 -4.94 -13.33
C ARG A 345 -28.59 -5.50 -14.17
N LYS A 346 -27.34 -5.37 -13.70
CA LYS A 346 -26.17 -6.00 -14.35
C LYS A 346 -26.29 -7.53 -14.33
N GLN A 347 -26.62 -8.14 -13.19
CA GLN A 347 -26.76 -9.60 -13.06
C GLN A 347 -27.89 -10.15 -13.95
N GLU A 348 -29.06 -9.49 -13.96
CA GLU A 348 -30.19 -9.86 -14.83
C GLU A 348 -29.83 -9.78 -16.31
N ALA A 349 -29.09 -8.73 -16.72
CA ALA A 349 -28.63 -8.60 -18.09
C ALA A 349 -27.66 -9.74 -18.46
N ILE A 350 -26.70 -10.06 -17.60
CA ILE A 350 -25.77 -11.17 -17.80
C ILE A 350 -26.54 -12.49 -17.95
N ALA A 351 -27.43 -12.82 -17.00
CA ALA A 351 -28.21 -14.06 -17.04
C ALA A 351 -29.04 -14.17 -18.33
N ARG A 352 -29.71 -13.08 -18.74
CA ARG A 352 -30.50 -13.02 -19.97
C ARG A 352 -29.65 -13.25 -21.22
N PHE A 353 -28.46 -12.64 -21.30
CA PHE A 353 -27.59 -12.80 -22.48
C PHE A 353 -26.91 -14.17 -22.51
N THR A 354 -26.50 -14.71 -21.36
CA THR A 354 -25.97 -16.08 -21.27
C THR A 354 -27.00 -17.09 -21.76
N ALA A 355 -28.25 -17.02 -21.28
CA ALA A 355 -29.31 -17.93 -21.74
C ALA A 355 -29.57 -17.82 -23.25
N LYS A 356 -29.49 -16.61 -23.82
CA LYS A 356 -29.60 -16.41 -25.28
C LYS A 356 -28.43 -17.05 -26.04
N LEU A 357 -27.21 -16.91 -25.53
CA LEU A 357 -26.02 -17.49 -26.17
C LEU A 357 -26.03 -19.02 -26.10
N GLU A 358 -26.49 -19.61 -24.99
CA GLU A 358 -26.64 -21.06 -24.85
C GLU A 358 -27.68 -21.65 -25.80
N GLN A 359 -28.70 -20.87 -26.16
CA GLN A 359 -29.73 -21.26 -27.13
C GLN A 359 -29.35 -20.96 -28.59
N ALA A 360 -28.37 -20.08 -28.80
CA ALA A 360 -27.91 -19.73 -30.13
C ALA A 360 -27.04 -20.86 -30.70
N SER A 361 -27.33 -21.26 -31.94
CA SER A 361 -26.49 -22.20 -32.69
C SER A 361 -26.16 -21.58 -34.05
N ALA A 362 -24.90 -21.71 -34.45
CA ALA A 362 -24.42 -21.29 -35.75
C ALA A 362 -23.59 -22.42 -36.34
N THR A 363 -23.81 -22.72 -37.61
CA THR A 363 -22.94 -23.65 -38.34
C THR A 363 -21.59 -22.98 -38.62
N PRO A 364 -20.50 -23.76 -38.77
CA PRO A 364 -19.21 -23.21 -39.15
C PRO A 364 -19.26 -22.37 -40.44
N ALA A 365 -20.12 -22.74 -41.40
CA ALA A 365 -20.32 -21.99 -42.64
C ALA A 365 -20.92 -20.59 -42.43
N GLN A 366 -21.81 -20.43 -41.44
CA GLN A 366 -22.41 -19.13 -41.10
C GLN A 366 -21.40 -18.22 -40.37
N ILE A 367 -20.50 -18.80 -39.58
CA ILE A 367 -19.47 -18.03 -38.85
C ILE A 367 -18.41 -17.48 -39.82
N LEU A 368 -18.04 -18.26 -40.84
CA LEU A 368 -16.98 -17.91 -41.80
C LEU A 368 -17.39 -16.87 -42.86
N GLN A 369 -18.68 -16.55 -43.01
CA GLN A 369 -19.15 -15.54 -43.96
C GLN A 369 -19.16 -14.11 -43.41
N GLU A 370 -18.97 -13.94 -42.09
CA GLU A 370 -19.01 -12.63 -41.42
C GLU A 370 -17.63 -12.16 -40.91
N THR A 371 -16.54 -12.82 -41.30
CA THR A 371 -15.15 -12.34 -41.10
C THR A 371 -14.56 -11.92 -42.43
#